data_AF-A0A524BC16-F1
#
_entry.id   AF-A0A524BC16-F1
#
_cell.length_a   1.000
_cell.length_b   1.000
_cell.length_c   1.000
_cell.angle_alpha   90.00
_cell.angle_beta   90.00
_cell.angle_gamma   90.00
#
_symmetry.space_group_name_H-M   'P 1'
#
loop_
_entity.id
_entity.type
_entity.pdbx_description
1 polymer ?
#
loop_
_entity_poly.entity_id
_entity_poly.type
_entity_poly.pdbx_seq_one_letter_code
_entity_poly.pdbx_strand_id
1 'polypeptide(L)'
;MRSPSVLEQIEHSLAVALGERDRNTGEHCQRVIGLSLALGVHIGLSRRELDVLATSARLHDIGKIGIPDRILGKPAAFEADEPKNRSYPIPFA
;
A
#
# COMPACT_ATOMS: atom_id res chain seq x y z
N MET A 1 6.09 -27.33 -0.46
CA MET A 1 5.80 -25.89 -0.65
C MET A 1 4.31 -25.70 -0.48
N ARG A 2 3.85 -24.81 0.42
CA ARG A 2 2.42 -24.55 0.58
C ARG A 2 1.95 -23.68 -0.58
N SER A 3 0.89 -24.07 -1.26
CA SER A 3 0.27 -23.25 -2.30
C SER A 3 -0.27 -21.97 -1.67
N PRO A 4 -0.11 -20.80 -2.32
CA PRO A 4 -0.66 -19.55 -1.81
C PRO A 4 -2.17 -19.67 -1.67
N SER A 5 -2.68 -19.16 -0.54
CA SER A 5 -4.11 -19.08 -0.28
C SER A 5 -4.83 -18.21 -1.31
N VAL A 6 -6.15 -18.39 -1.44
CA VAL A 6 -6.98 -17.54 -2.31
C VAL A 6 -6.83 -16.06 -1.93
N LEU A 7 -6.72 -15.76 -0.63
CA LEU A 7 -6.53 -14.40 -0.15
C LEU A 7 -5.21 -13.82 -0.65
N GLU A 8 -4.09 -14.55 -0.50
CA GLU A 8 -2.77 -14.11 -0.99
C GLU A 8 -2.76 -13.87 -2.50
N GLN A 9 -3.51 -14.67 -3.26
CA GLN A 9 -3.65 -14.48 -4.70
C GLN A 9 -4.42 -13.19 -5.04
N ILE A 10 -5.53 -12.93 -4.34
CA ILE A 10 -6.32 -11.69 -4.50
C ILE A 10 -5.48 -10.46 -4.12
N GLU A 11 -4.78 -10.52 -2.98
CA GLU A 11 -3.86 -9.46 -2.54
C GLU A 11 -2.83 -9.14 -3.62
N HIS A 12 -2.23 -10.17 -4.21
CA HIS A 12 -1.23 -10.01 -5.26
C HIS A 12 -1.82 -9.37 -6.52
N SER A 13 -2.96 -9.85 -7.01
CA SER A 13 -3.61 -9.27 -8.19
C SER A 13 -3.98 -7.80 -8.00
N LEU A 14 -4.46 -7.44 -6.81
CA LEU A 14 -4.77 -6.06 -6.46
C LEU A 14 -3.52 -5.16 -6.41
N ALA A 15 -2.43 -5.66 -5.82
CA ALA A 15 -1.16 -4.95 -5.79
C ALA A 15 -0.57 -4.72 -7.19
N VAL A 16 -0.65 -5.74 -8.07
CA VAL A 16 -0.23 -5.61 -9.48
C VAL A 16 -1.08 -4.56 -10.21
N ALA A 17 -2.41 -4.63 -10.08
CA ALA A 17 -3.31 -3.68 -10.73
C ALA A 17 -3.05 -2.22 -10.31
N LEU A 18 -2.70 -2.00 -9.03
CA LEU A 18 -2.29 -0.68 -8.56
C LEU A 18 -0.94 -0.26 -9.13
N GLY A 19 0.04 -1.17 -9.17
CA GLY A 19 1.39 -0.91 -9.70
C GLY A 19 1.41 -0.51 -11.18
N GLU A 20 0.40 -0.92 -11.97
CA GLU A 20 0.25 -0.47 -13.36
C GLU A 20 -0.15 1.01 -13.47
N ARG A 21 -0.74 1.59 -12.41
CA ARG A 21 -1.26 2.97 -12.40
C ARG A 21 -0.40 3.93 -11.58
N ASP A 22 0.13 3.46 -10.46
CA ASP A 22 1.01 4.22 -9.59
C ASP A 22 2.47 3.84 -9.90
N ARG A 23 3.26 4.83 -10.34
CA ARG A 23 4.68 4.65 -10.67
C ARG A 23 5.56 4.40 -9.44
N ASN A 24 5.00 4.37 -8.23
CA ASN A 24 5.71 3.86 -7.06
C ASN A 24 6.27 2.48 -7.38
N THR A 25 7.60 2.37 -7.35
CA THR A 25 8.27 1.15 -7.79
C THR A 25 7.87 -0.02 -6.90
N GLY A 26 7.72 -1.22 -7.48
CA GLY A 26 7.49 -2.45 -6.69
C GLY A 26 8.55 -2.66 -5.60
N GLU A 27 9.75 -2.10 -5.80
CA GLU A 27 10.81 -2.04 -4.79
C GLU A 27 10.43 -1.23 -3.55
N HIS A 28 9.71 -0.11 -3.67
CA HIS A 28 9.22 0.66 -2.52
C HIS A 28 8.31 -0.21 -1.66
N CYS A 29 7.31 -0.86 -2.27
CA CYS A 29 6.40 -1.75 -1.57
C CYS A 29 7.15 -2.90 -0.88
N GLN A 30 8.11 -3.53 -1.57
CA GLN A 30 8.94 -4.59 -0.98
C GLN A 30 9.77 -4.09 0.22
N ARG A 31 10.36 -2.89 0.14
CA ARG A 31 11.09 -2.28 1.27
C ARG A 31 10.17 -2.02 2.47
N VAL A 32 8.97 -1.47 2.24
CA VAL A 32 8.00 -1.20 3.31
C VAL A 32 7.56 -2.49 4.01
N ILE A 33 7.29 -3.55 3.24
CA ILE A 33 6.93 -4.87 3.79
C ILE A 33 8.08 -5.42 4.63
N GLY A 34 9.30 -5.40 4.09
CA GLY A 34 10.49 -5.92 4.79
C GLY A 34 10.77 -5.17 6.10
N LEU A 35 10.72 -3.84 6.09
CA LEU A 35 10.92 -3.01 7.28
C LEU A 35 9.82 -3.21 8.32
N SER A 36 8.56 -3.29 7.89
CA SER A 36 7.42 -3.55 8.78
C SER A 36 7.58 -4.88 9.50
N LEU A 37 7.92 -5.94 8.78
CA LEU A 37 8.13 -7.27 9.35
C LEU A 37 9.34 -7.30 10.30
N ALA A 38 10.46 -6.69 9.91
CA ALA A 38 11.65 -6.63 10.75
C ALA A 38 11.36 -5.89 12.07
N LEU A 39 10.63 -4.78 12.02
CA LEU A 39 10.18 -4.05 13.21
C LEU A 39 9.23 -4.91 14.06
N GLY A 40 8.26 -5.57 13.44
CA GLY A 40 7.31 -6.45 14.12
C GLY A 40 8.01 -7.56 14.91
N VAL A 41 9.02 -8.19 14.31
CA VAL A 41 9.85 -9.19 14.99
C VAL A 41 10.61 -8.57 16.15
N HIS A 42 11.21 -7.39 15.94
CA HIS A 42 12.01 -6.71 16.95
C HIS A 42 11.19 -6.34 18.21
N ILE A 43 9.92 -5.96 18.04
CA ILE A 43 9.02 -5.61 19.15
C ILE A 43 8.27 -6.81 19.73
N GLY A 44 8.54 -8.03 19.25
CA GLY A 44 7.97 -9.26 19.81
C GLY A 44 6.54 -9.57 19.37
N LEU A 45 6.11 -9.12 18.18
CA LEU A 45 4.80 -9.50 17.64
C LEU A 45 4.70 -11.02 17.47
N SER A 46 3.53 -11.56 17.79
CA SER A 46 3.20 -12.96 17.54
C SER A 46 3.16 -13.25 16.04
N ARG A 47 3.25 -14.53 15.68
CA ARG A 47 3.16 -14.94 14.27
C ARG A 47 1.86 -14.48 13.60
N ARG A 48 0.75 -14.52 14.32
CA ARG A 48 -0.55 -14.06 13.82
C ARG A 48 -0.53 -12.55 13.54
N GLU A 49 0.10 -11.76 14.40
CA GLU A 49 0.22 -10.32 14.21
C GLU A 49 1.18 -9.98 13.06
N LEU A 50 2.26 -10.75 12.89
CA LEU A 50 3.17 -10.61 11.75
C LEU A 50 2.47 -10.94 10.42
N ASP A 51 1.62 -11.97 10.38
CA ASP A 51 0.83 -12.31 9.20
C ASP A 51 -0.13 -11.15 8.83
N VAL A 52 -0.81 -10.58 9.84
CA VAL A 52 -1.67 -9.40 9.66
C VAL A 52 -0.87 -8.18 9.20
N LEU A 53 0.30 -7.94 9.79
CA LEU A 53 1.17 -6.82 9.43
C LEU A 53 1.68 -6.95 8.00
N ALA A 54 2.04 -8.16 7.57
CA ALA A 54 2.50 -8.43 6.20
C ALA A 54 1.41 -8.10 5.17
N THR A 55 0.18 -8.57 5.41
CA THR A 55 -0.97 -8.26 4.54
C THR A 55 -1.28 -6.76 4.55
N SER A 56 -1.26 -6.13 5.72
CA SER A 56 -1.52 -4.68 5.84
C SER A 56 -0.48 -3.85 5.08
N ALA A 57 0.80 -4.21 5.19
CA ALA A 57 1.87 -3.53 4.47
C ALA A 57 1.78 -3.71 2.94
N ARG A 58 1.40 -4.92 2.48
CA ARG A 58 1.16 -5.19 1.05
C ARG A 58 0.04 -4.34 0.47
N LEU A 59 -1.03 -4.11 1.24
CA LEU A 59 -2.24 -3.44 0.79
C LEU A 59 -2.33 -1.96 1.20
N HIS A 60 -1.33 -1.38 1.87
CA HIS A 60 -1.45 -0.06 2.49
C HIS A 60 -1.92 1.05 1.53
N ASP A 61 -1.54 0.94 0.26
CA ASP A 61 -1.86 1.91 -0.79
C ASP A 61 -3.07 1.50 -1.67
N ILE A 62 -3.79 0.41 -1.34
CA ILE A 62 -4.87 -0.14 -2.18
C ILE A 62 -5.97 0.88 -2.50
N GLY A 63 -6.21 1.83 -1.58
CA GLY A 63 -7.20 2.90 -1.76
C GLY A 63 -6.91 3.80 -2.97
N LYS A 64 -5.67 3.83 -3.47
CA LYS A 64 -5.29 4.57 -4.67
C LYS A 64 -5.95 4.06 -5.95
N ILE A 65 -6.46 2.81 -5.98
CA ILE A 65 -7.24 2.29 -7.12
C ILE A 65 -8.46 3.18 -7.43
N GLY A 66 -9.08 3.80 -6.43
CA GLY A 66 -10.22 4.69 -6.65
C GLY A 66 -9.84 6.11 -7.13
N ILE A 67 -8.56 6.48 -7.10
CA ILE A 67 -8.11 7.84 -7.37
C ILE A 67 -7.98 8.05 -8.87
N PRO A 68 -8.59 9.11 -9.46
CA PRO A 68 -8.40 9.46 -10.87
C PRO A 68 -6.94 9.72 -11.24
N ASP A 69 -6.51 9.31 -12.43
CA ASP A 69 -5.11 9.42 -12.87
C ASP A 69 -4.55 10.86 -12.82
N ARG A 70 -5.41 11.86 -13.11
CA ARG A 70 -5.06 13.30 -13.02
C ARG A 70 -4.63 13.73 -11.61
N ILE A 71 -5.05 13.00 -10.59
CA ILE A 71 -4.67 13.22 -9.19
C ILE A 71 -3.51 12.30 -8.82
N LEU A 72 -3.59 11.00 -9.19
CA LEU A 72 -2.59 9.99 -8.84
C LEU A 72 -1.18 10.32 -9.36
N GLY A 73 -1.10 10.83 -10.59
CA GLY A 73 0.18 11.18 -11.23
C GLY A 73 0.61 12.64 -11.05
N LYS A 74 -0.10 13.43 -10.22
CA LYS A 74 0.25 14.83 -10.02
C LYS A 74 1.61 14.92 -9.31
N PRO A 75 2.61 15.66 -9.85
CA PRO A 75 3.88 15.88 -9.17
C PRO A 75 3.65 16.42 -7.75
N ALA A 76 4.39 15.89 -6.78
CA ALA A 76 4.28 16.29 -5.36
C ALA A 76 4.68 17.75 -5.08
N ALA A 77 5.07 18.51 -6.10
CA ALA A 77 5.33 19.94 -5.96
C ALA A 77 4.00 20.64 -5.67
N PHE A 78 3.85 21.04 -4.42
CA PHE A 78 2.86 22.02 -4.03
C PHE A 78 3.22 23.33 -4.73
N GLU A 79 2.47 23.69 -5.77
CA GLU A 79 2.39 25.09 -6.16
C GLU A 79 1.93 25.86 -4.92
N ALA A 80 2.62 26.95 -4.59
CA ALA A 80 2.46 27.66 -3.31
C ALA A 80 1.04 28.18 -3.02
N ASP A 81 0.13 28.08 -3.99
CA ASP A 81 -1.25 28.57 -3.98
C ASP A 81 -2.31 27.44 -4.04
N GLU A 82 -1.92 26.17 -3.86
CA GLU A 82 -2.90 25.09 -3.88
C GLU A 82 -3.73 25.08 -2.57
N PRO A 83 -5.07 25.17 -2.63
CA PRO A 83 -5.90 25.20 -1.43
C PRO A 83 -5.69 23.91 -0.62
N LYS A 84 -5.35 24.08 0.66
CA LYS A 84 -5.18 23.02 1.69
C LYS A 84 -6.45 22.19 1.97
N ASN A 85 -7.43 22.19 1.07
CA ASN A 85 -8.66 21.43 1.23
C ASN A 85 -8.39 19.95 0.94
N ARG A 86 -7.81 19.29 1.93
CA ARG A 86 -7.55 17.87 2.04
C ARG A 86 -8.87 17.10 2.25
N SER A 87 -9.82 17.30 1.35
CA SER A 87 -11.13 16.63 1.35
C SER A 87 -11.32 15.85 0.06
N TYR A 88 -10.35 15.01 -0.30
CA TYR A 88 -10.74 13.76 -0.94
C TYR A 88 -11.03 12.80 0.22
N PRO A 89 -12.30 12.52 0.52
CA PRO A 89 -12.61 11.50 1.50
C PRO A 89 -11.92 10.22 1.02
N ILE A 90 -11.00 9.69 1.82
CA ILE A 90 -10.68 8.28 1.81
C ILE A 90 -12.02 7.58 2.06
N PRO A 91 -12.66 6.93 1.06
CA PRO A 91 -14.06 6.53 1.17
C PRO A 91 -14.31 5.41 2.20
N PHE A 92 -13.28 5.02 2.97
CA PHE A 92 -13.27 3.83 3.82
C PHE A 92 -12.42 3.99 5.10
N ALA A 93 -12.16 5.21 5.58
CA ALA A 93 -11.66 5.40 6.94
C ALA A 93 -12.82 5.53 7.93
#